data_AF-A0A961IHQ0-F1
#
_entry.id   AF-A0A961IHQ0-F1
#
_cell.length_a   1.000
_cell.length_b   1.000
_cell.length_c   1.000
_cell.angle_alpha   90.00
_cell.angle_beta   90.00
_cell.angle_gamma   90.00
#
_symmetry.space_group_name_H-M   'P 1'
#
loop_
_entity.id
_entity.type
_entity.pdbx_description
1 polymer ?
#
loop_
_entity_poly.entity_id
_entity_poly.type
_entity_poly.pdbx_seq_one_letter_code
_entity_poly.pdbx_strand_id
1 'polypeptide(L)'
;MFMAIQAEKEFNFRLNMRIVPYGFFYDRINKFQSAVCVVFGRPIKLKDLTEIPDDFLAESESDQHTVEKKIMFNGKKRLQKDIEELIISIPDKNLVDLIDDATQLYVLSPIKYMGRYNNVSEKYRLSKVLSDSIQGANQTEEGRERLSDLKRKIGEYRSNLKRAGLRDAVVRREHTGAEIGYHIRVFLKGILLSPLIGYGWLANLIPRLVGRFMRYKVIEVQRRPKVDGDESAIIGATVSALILYPVISVLLYYFLAFGGGLQSLLQLLQEYGPITSGVLGFAEEYSRLTSGLLAAVNFYLMARLWRFSLYHGSEFRSAAYWLYDSLGELFSSRAVRKLREQRYEIIDALDFLIGDYY
;
A
#
# COMPACT_ATOMS: atom_id res chain seq x y z
N MET A 1 -5.50 27.68 15.45
CA MET A 1 -6.31 28.20 16.57
C MET A 1 -5.86 29.60 17.00
N PHE A 2 -4.61 29.81 17.41
CA PHE A 2 -4.10 31.15 17.78
C PHE A 2 -4.40 32.23 16.73
N MET A 3 -4.08 31.97 15.46
CA MET A 3 -4.39 32.90 14.36
C MET A 3 -5.89 33.24 14.24
N ALA A 4 -6.77 32.28 14.52
CA ALA A 4 -8.21 32.49 14.44
C ALA A 4 -8.73 33.36 15.60
N ILE A 5 -8.15 33.22 16.80
CA ILE A 5 -8.47 34.06 17.95
C ILE A 5 -8.00 35.49 17.72
N GLN A 6 -6.79 35.68 17.18
CA GLN A 6 -6.26 37.01 16.88
C GLN A 6 -7.11 37.73 15.81
N ALA A 7 -7.48 37.02 14.75
CA ALA A 7 -8.37 37.58 13.73
C ALA A 7 -9.74 37.97 14.30
N GLU A 8 -10.36 37.12 15.14
CA GLU A 8 -11.63 37.48 15.78
C GLU A 8 -11.49 38.67 16.74
N LYS A 9 -10.39 38.75 17.50
CA LYS A 9 -10.11 39.85 18.43
C LYS A 9 -10.15 41.21 17.74
N GLU A 10 -9.50 41.35 16.59
CA GLU A 10 -9.47 42.60 15.81
C GLU A 10 -10.87 43.12 15.42
N PHE A 11 -11.86 42.23 15.41
CA PHE A 11 -13.23 42.53 15.01
C PHE A 11 -14.24 42.29 16.14
N ASN A 12 -13.82 42.38 17.41
CA ASN A 12 -14.67 42.17 18.59
C ASN A 12 -15.47 40.85 18.53
N PHE A 13 -14.79 39.79 18.08
CA PHE A 13 -15.35 38.46 17.82
C PHE A 13 -16.56 38.45 16.87
N ARG A 14 -16.69 39.37 15.90
CA ARG A 14 -17.85 39.41 14.99
C ARG A 14 -17.66 38.65 13.68
N LEU A 15 -16.45 38.14 13.38
CA LEU A 15 -16.16 37.46 12.11
C LEU A 15 -16.84 36.08 12.01
N ASN A 16 -17.23 35.47 13.14
CA ASN A 16 -17.84 34.15 13.18
C ASN A 16 -16.98 33.07 12.50
N MET A 17 -15.68 33.17 12.70
CA MET A 17 -14.68 32.23 12.23
C MET A 17 -14.96 30.84 12.77
N ARG A 18 -14.73 29.86 11.89
CA ARG A 18 -14.92 28.44 12.19
C ARG A 18 -13.64 27.67 11.98
N ILE A 19 -13.36 26.76 12.90
CA ILE A 19 -12.26 25.81 12.80
C ILE A 19 -12.85 24.47 12.37
N VAL A 20 -12.37 23.92 11.26
CA VAL A 20 -12.82 22.61 10.77
C VAL A 20 -11.78 21.56 11.17
N PRO A 21 -12.10 20.64 12.11
CA PRO A 21 -11.22 19.50 12.40
C PRO A 21 -11.18 18.56 11.21
N TYR A 22 -10.02 17.95 10.97
CA TYR A 22 -9.87 16.91 9.96
C TYR A 22 -8.99 15.77 10.49
N GLY A 23 -9.33 14.54 10.11
CA GLY A 23 -8.55 13.34 10.35
C GLY A 23 -8.05 12.74 9.04
N PHE A 24 -6.94 11.99 9.09
CA PHE A 24 -6.42 11.25 7.95
C PHE A 24 -6.31 9.76 8.28
N PHE A 25 -6.64 8.92 7.30
CA PHE A 25 -6.49 7.47 7.37
C PHE A 25 -5.70 6.99 6.15
N TYR A 26 -4.57 6.34 6.37
CA TYR A 26 -3.76 5.73 5.32
C TYR A 26 -4.20 4.29 5.09
N ASP A 27 -4.49 3.92 3.83
CA ASP A 27 -4.72 2.49 3.50
C ASP A 27 -3.50 1.64 3.90
N ARG A 28 -2.31 2.16 3.58
CA ARG A 28 -1.01 1.53 3.84
C ARG A 28 0.07 2.58 4.09
N ILE A 29 0.30 2.96 5.35
CA ILE A 29 1.28 3.99 5.73
C ILE A 29 2.71 3.73 5.22
N ASN A 30 3.07 2.46 5.04
CA ASN A 30 4.40 2.04 4.58
C ASN A 30 4.52 1.90 3.06
N LYS A 31 3.51 2.30 2.27
CA LYS A 31 3.54 2.16 0.81
C LYS A 31 3.45 3.52 0.14
N PHE A 32 4.48 3.87 -0.62
CA PHE A 32 4.47 5.05 -1.48
C PHE A 32 3.26 5.00 -2.45
N GLN A 33 2.58 6.13 -2.65
CA GLN A 33 1.31 6.25 -3.40
C GLN A 33 0.16 5.40 -2.84
N SER A 34 0.12 5.13 -1.53
CA SER A 34 -1.08 4.60 -0.90
C SER A 34 -2.20 5.64 -0.92
N ALA A 35 -3.44 5.19 -1.10
CA ALA A 35 -4.58 6.08 -0.98
C ALA A 35 -4.78 6.54 0.46
N VAL A 36 -5.21 7.80 0.60
CA VAL A 36 -5.48 8.47 1.89
C VAL A 36 -6.94 8.87 1.90
N CYS A 37 -7.63 8.56 2.99
CA CYS A 37 -8.96 9.09 3.28
C CYS A 37 -8.82 10.27 4.22
N VAL A 38 -9.38 11.42 3.84
CA VAL A 38 -9.48 12.61 4.69
C VAL A 38 -10.92 12.76 5.13
N VAL A 39 -11.14 12.86 6.43
CA VAL A 39 -12.47 12.98 7.03
C VAL A 39 -12.57 14.33 7.71
N PHE A 40 -13.55 15.13 7.30
CA PHE A 40 -13.80 16.45 7.89
C PHE A 40 -14.88 16.33 8.96
N GLY A 41 -14.61 16.90 10.14
CA GLY A 41 -15.59 16.98 11.22
C GLY A 41 -16.45 18.24 11.13
N ARG A 42 -17.26 18.44 12.17
CA ARG A 42 -18.16 19.59 12.25
C ARG A 42 -17.36 20.87 12.52
N PRO A 43 -17.63 21.97 11.80
CA PRO A 43 -16.98 23.25 12.09
C PRO A 43 -17.30 23.75 13.50
N ILE A 44 -16.27 24.16 14.25
CA ILE A 44 -16.37 24.72 15.60
C ILE A 44 -16.33 26.24 15.48
N LYS A 45 -17.36 26.94 15.96
CA LYS A 45 -17.31 28.41 16.08
C LYS A 45 -16.55 28.80 17.33
N LEU A 46 -15.74 29.85 17.26
CA LEU A 46 -14.98 30.33 18.43
C LEU A 46 -15.90 30.86 19.54
N LYS A 47 -17.05 31.45 19.18
CA LYS A 47 -18.07 31.91 20.13
C LYS A 47 -18.70 30.81 20.98
N ASP A 48 -18.78 29.60 20.45
CA ASP A 48 -19.45 28.50 21.12
C ASP A 48 -18.54 27.87 22.22
N LEU A 49 -17.28 28.31 22.33
CA LEU A 49 -16.28 27.73 23.23
C LEU A 49 -16.28 28.35 24.64
N THR A 50 -16.71 29.61 24.77
CA THR A 50 -16.84 30.31 26.05
C THR A 50 -17.75 31.51 25.87
N GLU A 51 -18.30 32.02 26.96
CA GLU A 51 -19.01 33.30 26.96
C GLU A 51 -18.03 34.44 26.65
N ILE A 52 -18.34 35.22 25.62
CA ILE A 52 -17.55 36.37 25.17
C ILE A 52 -18.39 37.63 25.45
N PRO A 53 -17.84 38.66 26.12
CA PRO A 53 -18.53 39.93 26.32
C PRO A 53 -18.97 40.58 25.00
N ASP A 54 -20.08 41.31 25.01
CA ASP A 54 -20.61 42.00 23.81
C ASP A 54 -19.65 43.06 23.25
N ASP A 55 -18.87 43.69 24.13
CA ASP A 55 -17.80 44.63 23.77
C ASP A 55 -16.45 44.22 24.37
N PHE A 56 -15.86 43.17 23.79
CA PHE A 56 -14.56 42.63 24.19
C PHE A 56 -13.44 43.67 24.20
N LEU A 57 -13.50 44.68 23.31
CA LEU A 57 -12.45 45.71 23.21
C LEU A 57 -12.55 46.77 24.33
N ALA A 58 -13.71 46.89 24.98
CA ALA A 58 -13.89 47.77 26.14
C ALA A 58 -13.39 47.16 27.45
N GLU A 59 -13.13 45.85 27.47
CA GLU A 59 -12.60 45.12 28.63
C GLU A 59 -11.14 45.46 28.91
N SER A 60 -10.70 45.29 30.16
CA SER A 60 -9.29 45.46 30.53
C SER A 60 -8.38 44.46 29.82
N GLU A 61 -7.11 44.81 29.56
CA GLU A 61 -6.15 43.88 28.93
C GLU A 61 -6.03 42.54 29.69
N SER A 62 -6.13 42.58 31.02
CA SER A 62 -6.09 41.38 31.87
C SER A 62 -7.31 40.48 31.63
N ASP A 63 -8.49 41.06 31.47
CA ASP A 63 -9.74 40.33 31.24
C ASP A 63 -9.79 39.77 29.82
N GLN A 64 -9.34 40.56 28.83
CA GLN A 64 -9.17 40.11 27.44
C GLN A 64 -8.25 38.89 27.37
N HIS A 65 -7.09 38.94 28.02
CA HIS A 65 -6.16 37.81 28.08
C HIS A 65 -6.74 36.59 28.78
N THR A 66 -7.58 36.79 29.80
CA THR A 66 -8.24 35.69 30.51
C THR A 66 -9.26 34.99 29.59
N VAL A 67 -10.05 35.75 28.84
CA VAL A 67 -10.98 35.21 27.85
C VAL A 67 -10.24 34.49 26.72
N GLU A 68 -9.18 35.08 26.16
CA GLU A 68 -8.34 34.44 25.14
C GLU A 68 -7.79 33.08 25.61
N LYS A 69 -7.27 33.02 26.84
CA LYS A 69 -6.76 31.78 27.45
C LYS A 69 -7.88 30.74 27.61
N LYS A 70 -9.07 31.13 28.03
CA LYS A 70 -10.25 30.25 28.12
C LYS A 70 -10.65 29.70 26.74
N ILE A 71 -10.75 30.54 25.72
CA ILE A 71 -11.04 30.13 24.34
C ILE A 71 -9.98 29.14 23.84
N MET A 72 -8.70 29.44 24.07
CA MET A 72 -7.61 28.56 23.66
C MET A 72 -7.68 27.20 24.36
N PHE A 73 -7.93 27.18 25.67
CA PHE A 73 -8.00 25.95 26.46
C PHE A 73 -9.21 25.09 26.04
N ASN A 74 -10.41 25.68 26.02
CA ASN A 74 -11.64 24.98 25.62
C ASN A 74 -11.58 24.56 24.14
N GLY A 75 -11.05 25.42 23.28
CA GLY A 75 -10.85 25.14 21.87
C GLY A 75 -9.90 23.96 21.65
N LYS A 76 -8.75 23.91 22.33
CA LYS A 76 -7.83 22.78 22.27
C LYS A 76 -8.50 21.49 22.73
N LYS A 77 -9.18 21.51 23.87
CA LYS A 77 -9.89 20.34 24.41
C LYS A 77 -10.96 19.83 23.45
N ARG A 78 -11.75 20.75 22.88
CA ARG A 78 -12.79 20.39 21.90
C ARG A 78 -12.20 19.87 20.59
N LEU A 79 -11.18 20.54 20.07
CA LEU A 79 -10.50 20.14 18.84
C LEU A 79 -9.84 18.76 18.97
N GLN A 80 -9.21 18.49 20.12
CA GLN A 80 -8.64 17.17 20.41
C GLN A 80 -9.72 16.10 20.37
N LYS A 81 -10.82 16.29 21.09
CA LYS A 81 -11.96 15.35 21.10
C LYS A 81 -12.51 15.13 19.69
N ASP A 82 -12.79 16.21 18.95
CA ASP A 82 -13.35 16.11 17.60
C ASP A 82 -12.36 15.42 16.64
N ILE A 83 -11.04 15.59 16.80
CA ILE A 83 -10.04 14.85 16.00
C ILE A 83 -9.99 13.38 16.39
N GLU A 84 -10.02 13.06 17.69
CA GLU A 84 -10.06 11.67 18.20
C GLU A 84 -11.28 10.91 17.66
N GLU A 85 -12.42 11.59 17.52
CA GLU A 85 -13.63 11.06 16.88
C GLU A 85 -13.47 10.88 15.35
N LEU A 86 -12.55 11.58 14.68
CA LEU A 86 -12.30 11.46 13.23
C LEU A 86 -11.19 10.47 12.87
N ILE A 87 -10.46 9.95 13.84
CA ILE A 87 -9.39 8.98 13.62
C ILE A 87 -9.70 7.67 14.34
N ILE A 88 -8.90 6.64 14.05
CA ILE A 88 -8.91 5.40 14.83
C ILE A 88 -7.90 5.59 15.96
N SER A 89 -8.42 6.03 17.11
CA SER A 89 -7.62 6.18 18.33
C SER A 89 -7.78 4.93 19.19
N ILE A 90 -6.66 4.33 19.59
CA ILE A 90 -6.61 3.15 20.46
C ILE A 90 -5.77 3.52 21.69
N PRO A 91 -6.39 4.01 22.79
CA PRO A 91 -5.66 4.43 23.98
C PRO A 91 -5.01 3.26 24.73
N ASP A 92 -5.70 2.11 24.79
CA ASP A 92 -5.19 0.89 25.44
C ASP A 92 -4.33 0.08 24.47
N LYS A 93 -3.02 0.08 24.73
CA LYS A 93 -2.04 -0.65 23.92
C LYS A 93 -2.28 -2.15 23.89
N ASN A 94 -2.93 -2.73 24.89
CA ASN A 94 -3.19 -4.17 24.94
C ASN A 94 -4.22 -4.64 23.91
N LEU A 95 -5.05 -3.71 23.41
CA LEU A 95 -6.07 -3.99 22.40
C LEU A 95 -5.55 -3.87 20.97
N VAL A 96 -4.39 -3.23 20.77
CA VAL A 96 -3.86 -2.94 19.42
C VAL A 96 -3.74 -4.21 18.59
N ASP A 97 -3.11 -5.26 19.11
CA ASP A 97 -2.93 -6.52 18.38
C ASP A 97 -4.27 -7.17 18.03
N LEU A 98 -5.23 -7.13 18.96
CA LEU A 98 -6.56 -7.73 18.74
C LEU A 98 -7.34 -6.95 17.67
N ILE A 99 -7.31 -5.62 17.73
CA ILE A 99 -7.98 -4.74 16.76
C ILE A 99 -7.34 -4.91 15.38
N ASP A 100 -6.01 -4.96 15.29
CA ASP A 100 -5.30 -5.20 14.04
C ASP A 100 -5.64 -6.57 13.44
N ASP A 101 -5.66 -7.62 14.27
CA ASP A 101 -6.02 -8.98 13.87
C ASP A 101 -7.47 -9.07 13.38
N ALA A 102 -8.40 -8.50 14.15
CA ALA A 102 -9.82 -8.45 13.82
C ALA A 102 -10.03 -7.66 12.52
N THR A 103 -9.38 -6.50 12.36
CA THR A 103 -9.43 -5.69 11.14
C THR A 103 -8.90 -6.49 9.94
N GLN A 104 -7.79 -7.21 10.11
CA GLN A 104 -7.24 -8.04 9.05
C GLN A 104 -8.20 -9.16 8.63
N LEU A 105 -8.86 -9.82 9.58
CA LEU A 105 -9.76 -10.94 9.29
C LEU A 105 -11.11 -10.47 8.74
N TYR A 106 -11.66 -9.40 9.30
CA TYR A 106 -13.00 -8.89 8.99
C TYR A 106 -12.99 -7.93 7.81
N VAL A 107 -12.21 -6.84 7.91
CA VAL A 107 -12.19 -5.79 6.87
C VAL A 107 -11.53 -6.30 5.60
N LEU A 108 -10.60 -7.25 5.64
CA LEU A 108 -10.07 -7.84 4.40
C LEU A 108 -10.87 -9.05 3.91
N SER A 109 -12.04 -9.37 4.49
CA SER A 109 -12.92 -10.46 4.04
C SER A 109 -13.70 -10.08 2.77
N PRO A 110 -13.61 -10.86 1.68
CA PRO A 110 -14.47 -10.72 0.50
C PRO A 110 -15.91 -11.24 0.71
N ILE A 111 -16.16 -12.00 1.79
CA ILE A 111 -17.17 -13.06 1.72
C ILE A 111 -18.59 -12.64 2.15
N LYS A 112 -18.78 -11.60 2.98
CA LYS A 112 -20.14 -11.32 3.51
C LYS A 112 -20.84 -10.11 2.89
N TYR A 113 -20.13 -9.00 2.59
CA TYR A 113 -20.84 -7.76 2.18
C TYR A 113 -20.21 -6.88 1.10
N MET A 114 -18.94 -7.03 0.72
CA MET A 114 -18.31 -6.07 -0.21
C MET A 114 -17.25 -6.75 -1.07
N GLY A 115 -17.29 -6.51 -2.39
CA GLY A 115 -16.22 -6.91 -3.32
C GLY A 115 -14.87 -6.27 -2.97
N ARG A 116 -13.86 -6.38 -3.84
CA ARG A 116 -12.58 -5.65 -3.65
C ARG A 116 -12.89 -4.19 -3.28
N TYR A 117 -12.51 -3.72 -2.08
CA TYR A 117 -12.73 -2.33 -1.66
C TYR A 117 -12.14 -1.41 -2.71
N ASN A 118 -13.01 -0.82 -3.53
CA ASN A 118 -12.64 0.20 -4.48
C ASN A 118 -12.48 1.56 -3.76
N ASN A 119 -13.00 1.67 -2.52
CA ASN A 119 -13.07 2.92 -1.77
C ASN A 119 -12.42 2.81 -0.38
N VAL A 120 -11.38 3.60 -0.15
CA VAL A 120 -10.65 3.68 1.14
C VAL A 120 -11.54 4.19 2.28
N SER A 121 -12.58 4.96 1.96
CA SER A 121 -13.56 5.47 2.93
C SER A 121 -14.34 4.34 3.61
N GLU A 122 -14.75 3.31 2.88
CA GLU A 122 -15.47 2.16 3.44
C GLU A 122 -14.57 1.36 4.38
N LYS A 123 -13.32 1.12 3.95
CA LYS A 123 -12.31 0.48 4.79
C LYS A 123 -12.11 1.24 6.09
N TYR A 124 -11.99 2.57 6.03
CA TYR A 124 -11.88 3.43 7.20
C TYR A 124 -13.10 3.26 8.12
N ARG A 125 -14.32 3.39 7.59
CA ARG A 125 -15.56 3.28 8.37
C ARG A 125 -15.64 1.96 9.12
N LEU A 126 -15.42 0.84 8.44
CA LEU A 126 -15.47 -0.48 9.07
C LEU A 126 -14.37 -0.67 10.11
N SER A 127 -13.15 -0.22 9.82
CA SER A 127 -12.03 -0.32 10.77
C SER A 127 -12.30 0.52 12.02
N LYS A 128 -12.92 1.70 11.86
CA LYS A 128 -13.31 2.57 12.97
C LYS A 128 -14.43 1.95 13.80
N VAL A 129 -15.52 1.52 13.17
CA VAL A 129 -16.65 0.82 13.83
C VAL A 129 -16.10 -0.33 14.67
N LEU A 130 -15.29 -1.20 14.07
CA LEU A 130 -14.72 -2.36 14.73
C LEU A 130 -13.82 -1.98 15.92
N SER A 131 -12.95 -0.98 15.74
CA SER A 131 -12.08 -0.47 16.80
C SER A 131 -12.89 0.10 17.96
N ASP A 132 -13.95 0.86 17.66
CA ASP A 132 -14.81 1.48 18.67
C ASP A 132 -15.62 0.41 19.42
N SER A 133 -16.16 -0.60 18.73
CA SER A 133 -16.86 -1.74 19.35
C SER A 133 -15.97 -2.57 20.27
N ILE A 134 -14.74 -2.88 19.86
CA ILE A 134 -13.78 -3.62 20.71
C ILE A 134 -13.42 -2.80 21.95
N GLN A 135 -13.21 -1.49 21.81
CA GLN A 135 -12.93 -0.62 22.95
C GLN A 135 -14.13 -0.51 23.89
N GLY A 136 -15.35 -0.41 23.35
CA GLY A 136 -16.59 -0.43 24.13
C GLY A 136 -16.76 -1.74 24.91
N ALA A 137 -16.56 -2.88 24.25
CA ALA A 137 -16.61 -4.20 24.88
C ALA A 137 -15.57 -4.36 26.00
N ASN A 138 -14.39 -3.74 25.89
CA ASN A 138 -13.36 -3.82 26.94
C ASN A 138 -13.77 -3.10 28.24
N GLN A 139 -14.76 -2.21 28.19
CA GLN A 139 -15.24 -1.46 29.37
C GLN A 139 -16.19 -2.29 30.25
N THR A 140 -16.86 -3.30 29.69
CA THR A 140 -17.81 -4.16 30.41
C THR A 140 -17.17 -5.51 30.77
N GLU A 141 -17.65 -6.16 31.84
CA GLU A 141 -17.14 -7.49 32.22
C GLU A 141 -17.49 -8.55 31.17
N GLU A 142 -18.75 -8.57 30.72
CA GLU A 142 -19.23 -9.49 29.67
C GLU A 142 -18.49 -9.26 28.35
N GLY A 143 -18.24 -8.01 27.97
CA GLY A 143 -17.49 -7.69 26.76
C GLY A 143 -16.03 -8.16 26.85
N ARG A 144 -15.37 -8.01 28.01
CA ARG A 144 -14.02 -8.56 28.23
C ARG A 144 -13.96 -10.09 28.07
N GLU A 145 -14.96 -10.81 28.56
CA GLU A 145 -15.05 -12.26 28.37
C GLU A 145 -15.16 -12.63 26.88
N ARG A 146 -16.03 -11.93 26.14
CA ARG A 146 -16.19 -12.12 24.69
C ARG A 146 -14.92 -11.77 23.91
N LEU A 147 -14.20 -10.71 24.30
CA LEU A 147 -12.92 -10.35 23.69
C LEU A 147 -11.84 -11.41 23.96
N SER A 148 -11.83 -12.01 25.15
CA SER A 148 -10.93 -13.13 25.48
C SER A 148 -11.23 -14.34 24.60
N ASP A 149 -12.51 -14.70 24.42
CA ASP A 149 -12.93 -15.78 23.53
C ASP A 149 -12.56 -15.50 22.07
N LEU A 150 -12.80 -14.28 21.59
CA LEU A 150 -12.39 -13.85 20.25
C LEU A 150 -10.87 -13.98 20.05
N LYS A 151 -10.08 -13.49 21.01
CA LYS A 151 -8.61 -13.58 20.97
C LYS A 151 -8.15 -15.04 20.92
N ARG A 152 -8.79 -15.93 21.69
CA ARG A 152 -8.54 -17.37 21.67
C ARG A 152 -8.86 -17.97 20.29
N LYS A 153 -10.04 -17.70 19.73
CA LYS A 153 -10.46 -18.17 18.40
C LYS A 153 -9.50 -17.73 17.30
N ILE A 154 -9.09 -16.46 17.31
CA ILE A 154 -8.09 -15.91 16.36
C ILE A 154 -6.74 -16.64 16.53
N GLY A 155 -6.29 -16.85 17.76
CA GLY A 155 -5.05 -17.58 18.06
C GLY A 155 -5.08 -19.03 17.57
N GLU A 156 -6.19 -19.74 17.80
CA GLU A 156 -6.41 -21.10 17.32
C GLU A 156 -6.42 -21.17 15.80
N TYR A 157 -7.14 -20.25 15.14
CA TYR A 157 -7.17 -20.12 13.69
C TYR A 157 -5.76 -19.94 13.10
N ARG A 158 -4.96 -19.03 13.66
CA ARG A 158 -3.56 -18.79 13.23
C ARG A 158 -2.67 -20.00 13.46
N SER A 159 -2.81 -20.67 14.59
CA SER A 159 -2.07 -21.91 14.88
C SER A 159 -2.41 -23.01 13.87
N ASN A 160 -3.70 -23.16 13.51
CA ASN A 160 -4.15 -24.15 12.54
C ASN A 160 -3.68 -23.81 11.12
N LEU A 161 -3.72 -22.53 10.72
CA LEU A 161 -3.13 -22.05 9.47
C LEU A 161 -1.66 -22.43 9.37
N LYS A 162 -0.88 -22.14 10.42
CA LYS A 162 0.55 -22.43 10.47
C LYS A 162 0.82 -23.93 10.39
N ARG A 163 0.08 -24.75 11.13
CA ARG A 163 0.20 -26.22 11.10
C ARG A 163 -0.14 -26.81 9.74
N ALA A 164 -1.11 -26.24 9.04
CA ALA A 164 -1.48 -26.67 7.69
C ALA A 164 -0.51 -26.15 6.60
N GLY A 165 0.42 -25.26 6.94
CA GLY A 165 1.27 -24.59 5.95
C GLY A 165 0.48 -23.67 5.00
N LEU A 166 -0.72 -23.26 5.40
CA LEU A 166 -1.64 -22.47 4.58
C LEU A 166 -1.56 -20.99 4.93
N ARG A 167 -1.77 -20.14 3.93
CA ARG A 167 -1.93 -18.68 4.11
C ARG A 167 -3.41 -18.35 4.24
N ASP A 168 -3.74 -17.35 5.06
CA ASP A 168 -5.13 -16.84 5.19
C ASP A 168 -5.76 -16.49 3.84
N ALA A 169 -4.95 -15.96 2.91
CA ALA A 169 -5.35 -15.64 1.54
C ALA A 169 -5.87 -16.85 0.74
N VAL A 170 -5.58 -18.09 1.14
CA VAL A 170 -6.12 -19.32 0.51
C VAL A 170 -7.49 -19.64 1.10
N VAL A 171 -7.62 -19.59 2.43
CA VAL A 171 -8.88 -19.85 3.15
C VAL A 171 -9.98 -18.90 2.68
N ARG A 172 -9.61 -17.64 2.46
CA ARG A 172 -10.50 -16.56 2.07
C ARG A 172 -10.99 -16.60 0.61
N ARG A 173 -10.37 -17.38 -0.26
CA ARG A 173 -10.74 -17.41 -1.69
C ARG A 173 -12.05 -18.14 -1.89
N GLU A 174 -12.91 -17.56 -2.71
CA GLU A 174 -14.02 -18.25 -3.35
C GLU A 174 -13.66 -18.45 -4.81
N HIS A 175 -13.73 -19.69 -5.30
CA HIS A 175 -13.39 -19.99 -6.68
C HIS A 175 -14.60 -19.74 -7.58
N THR A 176 -14.68 -18.54 -8.16
CA THR A 176 -15.60 -18.31 -9.28
C THR A 176 -14.95 -18.74 -10.59
N GLY A 177 -15.71 -19.34 -11.52
CA GLY A 177 -15.17 -19.77 -12.81
C GLY A 177 -14.52 -18.62 -13.61
N ALA A 178 -15.03 -17.39 -13.45
CA ALA A 178 -14.47 -16.19 -14.05
C ALA A 178 -13.07 -15.84 -13.47
N GLU A 179 -12.88 -15.97 -12.16
CA GLU A 179 -11.59 -15.72 -11.51
C GLU A 179 -10.53 -16.75 -11.92
N ILE A 180 -10.91 -18.03 -11.98
CA ILE A 180 -10.04 -19.10 -12.50
C ILE A 180 -9.60 -18.78 -13.93
N GLY A 181 -10.55 -18.44 -14.80
CA GLY A 181 -10.27 -18.11 -16.20
C GLY A 181 -9.35 -16.88 -16.36
N TYR A 182 -9.52 -15.87 -15.52
CA TYR A 182 -8.63 -14.69 -15.50
C TYR A 182 -7.19 -15.08 -15.14
N HIS A 183 -6.98 -15.84 -14.06
CA HIS A 183 -5.64 -16.21 -13.62
C HIS A 183 -4.93 -17.15 -14.61
N ILE A 184 -5.64 -18.10 -15.22
CA ILE A 184 -5.08 -18.94 -16.29
C ILE A 184 -4.65 -18.08 -17.49
N ARG A 185 -5.50 -17.14 -17.93
CA ARG A 185 -5.17 -16.23 -19.05
C ARG A 185 -3.93 -15.39 -18.74
N VAL A 186 -3.85 -14.83 -17.53
CA VAL A 186 -2.69 -14.04 -17.09
C VAL A 186 -1.43 -14.90 -17.01
N PHE A 187 -1.54 -16.14 -16.55
CA PHE A 187 -0.42 -17.08 -16.48
C PHE A 187 0.12 -17.41 -17.89
N LEU A 188 -0.77 -17.77 -18.83
CA LEU A 188 -0.39 -18.05 -20.22
C LEU A 188 0.22 -16.82 -20.92
N LYS A 189 -0.37 -15.64 -20.70
CA LYS A 189 0.19 -14.37 -21.17
C LYS A 189 1.59 -14.14 -20.60
N GLY A 190 1.80 -14.46 -19.33
CA GLY A 190 3.11 -14.34 -18.67
C GLY A 190 4.16 -15.30 -19.23
N ILE A 191 3.79 -16.54 -19.58
CA ILE A 191 4.69 -17.49 -20.28
C ILE A 191 5.09 -16.92 -21.65
N LEU A 192 4.11 -16.48 -22.44
CA LEU A 192 4.36 -15.89 -23.76
C LEU A 192 5.27 -14.66 -23.69
N LEU A 193 5.08 -13.82 -22.68
CA LEU A 193 5.87 -12.61 -22.47
C LEU A 193 7.15 -12.84 -21.66
N SER A 194 7.42 -14.08 -21.24
CA SER A 194 8.54 -14.40 -20.34
C SER A 194 9.91 -14.00 -20.88
N PRO A 195 10.22 -14.05 -22.20
CA PRO A 195 11.52 -13.58 -22.70
C PRO A 195 11.72 -12.07 -22.47
N LEU A 196 10.67 -11.27 -22.72
CA LEU A 196 10.68 -9.83 -22.50
C LEU A 196 10.72 -9.47 -21.00
N ILE A 197 9.97 -10.20 -20.18
CA ILE A 197 9.99 -10.05 -18.71
C ILE A 197 11.37 -10.41 -18.17
N GLY A 198 11.96 -11.51 -18.64
CA GLY A 198 13.28 -12.01 -18.24
C GLY A 198 14.39 -11.02 -18.59
N TYR A 199 14.39 -10.51 -19.82
CA TYR A 199 15.33 -9.47 -20.22
C TYR A 199 15.20 -8.20 -19.38
N GLY A 200 13.97 -7.68 -19.21
CA GLY A 200 13.74 -6.49 -18.39
C GLY A 200 14.16 -6.71 -16.92
N TRP A 201 13.93 -7.90 -16.38
CA TRP A 201 14.41 -8.29 -15.05
C TRP A 201 15.93 -8.29 -15.01
N LEU A 202 16.61 -8.99 -15.93
CA LEU A 202 18.08 -9.09 -15.96
C LEU A 202 18.76 -7.73 -16.11
N ALA A 203 18.30 -6.89 -17.06
CA ALA A 203 18.81 -5.55 -17.27
C ALA A 203 18.72 -4.67 -16.01
N ASN A 204 17.72 -4.92 -15.16
CA ASN A 204 17.48 -4.20 -13.92
C ASN A 204 18.02 -4.91 -12.68
N LEU A 205 18.84 -5.95 -12.82
CA LEU A 205 19.37 -6.67 -11.66
C LEU A 205 20.24 -5.75 -10.79
N ILE A 206 21.20 -5.05 -11.40
CA ILE A 206 22.10 -4.14 -10.70
C ILE A 206 21.34 -2.95 -10.09
N PRO A 207 20.49 -2.20 -10.84
CA PRO A 207 19.68 -1.14 -10.24
C PRO A 207 18.86 -1.57 -9.02
N ARG A 208 18.30 -2.79 -9.04
CA ARG A 208 17.54 -3.33 -7.90
C ARG A 208 18.42 -3.68 -6.72
N LEU A 209 19.63 -4.19 -6.94
CA LEU A 209 20.58 -4.46 -5.87
C LEU A 209 21.03 -3.14 -5.21
N VAL A 210 21.32 -2.11 -6.00
CA VAL A 210 21.65 -0.77 -5.49
C VAL A 210 20.47 -0.19 -4.69
N GLY A 211 19.24 -0.27 -5.21
CA GLY A 211 18.06 0.20 -4.49
C GLY A 211 17.85 -0.53 -3.15
N ARG A 212 18.01 -1.86 -3.13
CA ARG A 212 17.94 -2.66 -1.88
C ARG A 212 19.01 -2.25 -0.87
N PHE A 213 20.24 -2.06 -1.33
CA PHE A 213 21.35 -1.62 -0.48
C PHE A 213 21.08 -0.23 0.11
N MET A 214 20.60 0.70 -0.70
CA MET A 214 20.25 2.05 -0.23
C MET A 214 19.14 2.02 0.81
N ARG A 215 18.09 1.20 0.59
CA ARG A 215 17.03 0.98 1.57
C ARG A 215 17.57 0.45 2.90
N TYR A 216 18.39 -0.59 2.83
CA TYR A 216 19.03 -1.21 3.99
C TYR A 216 19.88 -0.18 4.76
N LYS A 217 20.73 0.57 4.06
CA LYS A 217 21.59 1.60 4.66
C LYS A 217 20.75 2.66 5.40
N VAL A 218 19.65 3.11 4.84
CA VAL A 218 18.84 4.18 5.46
C VAL A 218 18.02 3.67 6.63
N ILE A 219 17.39 2.50 6.50
CA ILE A 219 16.51 1.95 7.54
C ILE A 219 17.33 1.36 8.69
N GLU A 220 18.31 0.49 8.38
CA GLU A 220 19.00 -0.30 9.40
C GLU A 220 20.24 0.41 9.95
N VAL A 221 21.03 1.06 9.07
CA VAL A 221 22.29 1.71 9.50
C VAL A 221 22.03 3.12 10.03
N GLN A 222 21.22 3.93 9.31
CA GLN A 222 20.92 5.30 9.73
C GLN A 222 19.71 5.41 10.66
N ARG A 223 18.98 4.31 10.91
CA ARG A 223 17.78 4.25 11.74
C ARG A 223 16.72 5.30 11.39
N ARG A 224 16.56 5.56 10.09
CA ARG A 224 15.54 6.49 9.58
C ARG A 224 14.21 5.78 9.31
N PRO A 225 13.10 6.54 9.21
CA PRO A 225 11.80 6.00 8.83
C PRO A 225 11.84 5.17 7.55
N LYS A 226 10.95 4.18 7.43
CA LYS A 226 10.85 3.33 6.24
C LYS A 226 10.60 4.12 4.95
N VAL A 227 9.90 5.25 5.06
CA VAL A 227 9.59 6.15 3.94
C VAL A 227 10.88 6.69 3.31
N ASP A 228 11.78 7.27 4.11
CA ASP A 228 13.10 7.75 3.67
C ASP A 228 13.94 6.63 3.02
N GLY A 229 13.80 5.41 3.55
CA GLY A 229 14.44 4.22 3.01
C GLY A 229 13.94 3.86 1.61
N ASP A 230 12.63 3.93 1.40
CA ASP A 230 12.02 3.64 0.10
C ASP A 230 12.35 4.74 -0.94
N GLU A 231 12.35 6.01 -0.53
CA GLU A 231 12.80 7.13 -1.38
C GLU A 231 14.25 6.96 -1.82
N SER A 232 15.14 6.64 -0.87
CA SER A 232 16.56 6.42 -1.14
C SER A 232 16.78 5.19 -2.04
N ALA A 233 15.93 4.17 -1.93
CA ALA A 233 15.96 3.00 -2.81
C ALA A 233 15.63 3.40 -4.26
N ILE A 234 14.60 4.23 -4.45
CA ILE A 234 14.18 4.72 -5.77
C ILE A 234 15.28 5.57 -6.39
N ILE A 235 15.85 6.50 -5.62
CA ILE A 235 16.96 7.35 -6.09
C ILE A 235 18.17 6.49 -6.47
N GLY A 236 18.58 5.56 -5.61
CA GLY A 236 19.71 4.67 -5.88
C GLY A 236 19.51 3.80 -7.13
N ALA A 237 18.33 3.21 -7.30
CA ALA A 237 18.00 2.43 -8.49
C ALA A 237 18.00 3.30 -9.76
N THR A 238 17.50 4.54 -9.67
CA THR A 238 17.44 5.46 -10.81
C THR A 238 18.83 5.92 -11.24
N VAL A 239 19.67 6.37 -10.30
CA VAL A 239 21.04 6.82 -10.57
C VAL A 239 21.88 5.68 -11.16
N SER A 240 21.77 4.48 -10.58
CA SER A 240 22.50 3.31 -11.10
C SER A 240 22.03 2.93 -12.50
N ALA A 241 20.74 3.00 -12.82
CA ALA A 241 20.24 2.77 -14.19
C ALA A 241 20.76 3.82 -15.18
N LEU A 242 20.78 5.11 -14.79
CA LEU A 242 21.28 6.21 -15.63
C LEU A 242 22.76 6.04 -16.00
N ILE A 243 23.56 5.42 -15.13
CA ILE A 243 24.98 5.14 -15.39
C ILE A 243 25.14 3.83 -16.16
N LEU A 244 24.43 2.78 -15.73
CA LEU A 244 24.65 1.43 -16.24
C LEU A 244 24.14 1.25 -17.67
N TYR A 245 22.98 1.83 -18.02
CA TYR A 245 22.40 1.62 -19.35
C TYR A 245 23.26 2.18 -20.48
N PRO A 246 23.82 3.42 -20.38
CA PRO A 246 24.78 3.89 -21.36
C PRO A 246 26.02 3.00 -21.43
N VAL A 247 26.58 2.58 -20.29
CA VAL A 247 27.77 1.71 -20.26
C VAL A 247 27.52 0.39 -20.98
N ILE A 248 26.42 -0.31 -20.67
CA ILE A 248 26.06 -1.56 -21.35
C ILE A 248 25.85 -1.33 -22.85
N SER A 249 25.24 -0.21 -23.23
CA SER A 249 24.96 0.09 -24.64
C SER A 249 26.23 0.41 -25.42
N VAL A 250 27.18 1.11 -24.81
CA VAL A 250 28.50 1.37 -25.38
C VAL A 250 29.30 0.06 -25.50
N LEU A 251 29.30 -0.77 -24.46
CA LEU A 251 29.96 -2.08 -24.51
C LEU A 251 29.37 -2.98 -25.59
N LEU A 252 28.04 -3.00 -25.72
CA LEU A 252 27.34 -3.73 -26.77
C LEU A 252 27.72 -3.20 -28.16
N TYR A 253 27.77 -1.88 -28.34
CA TYR A 253 28.22 -1.27 -29.59
C TYR A 253 29.62 -1.75 -29.98
N TYR A 254 30.59 -1.69 -29.06
CA TYR A 254 31.96 -2.12 -29.34
C TYR A 254 32.03 -3.63 -29.64
N PHE A 255 31.28 -4.44 -28.89
CA PHE A 255 31.21 -5.88 -29.12
C PHE A 255 30.65 -6.21 -30.51
N LEU A 256 29.58 -5.54 -30.94
CA LEU A 256 28.97 -5.75 -32.25
C LEU A 256 29.83 -5.20 -33.39
N ALA A 257 30.38 -4.00 -33.24
CA ALA A 257 31.10 -3.30 -34.31
C ALA A 257 32.54 -3.83 -34.53
N PHE A 258 33.21 -4.32 -33.48
CA PHE A 258 34.62 -4.71 -33.54
C PHE A 258 34.89 -6.14 -33.06
N GLY A 259 34.05 -6.69 -32.18
CA GLY A 259 34.26 -8.01 -31.59
C GLY A 259 33.75 -9.19 -32.43
N GLY A 260 33.30 -8.95 -33.67
CA GLY A 260 32.65 -9.96 -34.51
C GLY A 260 31.22 -10.32 -34.06
N GLY A 261 30.69 -9.69 -33.00
CA GLY A 261 29.37 -10.02 -32.47
C GLY A 261 28.24 -9.84 -33.47
N LEU A 262 28.33 -8.83 -34.34
CA LEU A 262 27.34 -8.63 -35.40
C LEU A 262 27.37 -9.79 -36.42
N GLN A 263 28.55 -10.29 -36.80
CA GLN A 263 28.67 -11.40 -37.75
C GLN A 263 28.08 -12.69 -37.17
N SER A 264 28.37 -13.01 -35.90
CA SER A 264 27.77 -14.16 -35.23
C SER A 264 26.24 -14.07 -35.15
N LEU A 265 25.71 -12.86 -34.89
CA LEU A 265 24.28 -12.62 -34.88
C LEU A 265 23.66 -12.82 -36.27
N LEU A 266 24.29 -12.27 -37.31
CA LEU A 266 23.81 -12.39 -38.69
C LEU A 266 23.84 -13.85 -39.18
N GLN A 267 24.89 -14.61 -38.85
CA GLN A 267 24.95 -16.05 -39.14
C GLN A 267 23.81 -16.82 -38.49
N LEU A 268 23.52 -16.55 -37.21
CA LEU A 268 22.42 -17.19 -36.50
C LEU A 268 21.05 -16.81 -37.09
N LEU A 269 20.88 -15.54 -37.49
CA LEU A 269 19.66 -15.09 -38.16
C LEU A 269 19.50 -15.68 -39.56
N GLN A 270 20.60 -15.95 -40.27
CA GLN A 270 20.57 -16.62 -41.57
C GLN A 270 20.20 -18.10 -41.42
N GLU A 271 20.65 -18.75 -40.35
CA GLU A 271 20.39 -20.17 -40.10
C GLU A 271 18.96 -20.43 -39.64
N TYR A 272 18.37 -19.53 -38.84
CA TYR A 272 17.07 -19.77 -38.18
C TYR A 272 15.97 -18.74 -38.49
N GLY A 273 16.28 -17.66 -39.22
CA GLY A 273 15.37 -16.53 -39.41
C GLY A 273 14.74 -16.48 -40.81
N PRO A 274 13.49 -15.97 -40.93
CA PRO A 274 12.85 -15.71 -42.23
C PRO A 274 13.37 -14.42 -42.91
N ILE A 275 14.58 -13.95 -42.54
CA ILE A 275 15.09 -12.64 -42.94
C ILE A 275 15.61 -12.72 -44.37
N THR A 276 15.22 -11.76 -45.22
CA THR A 276 15.66 -11.70 -46.61
C THR A 276 17.16 -11.37 -46.69
N SER A 277 17.85 -11.99 -47.64
CA SER A 277 19.29 -11.80 -47.87
C SER A 277 19.70 -10.33 -48.05
N GLY A 278 18.79 -9.48 -48.56
CA GLY A 278 19.03 -8.03 -48.69
C GLY A 278 19.20 -7.30 -47.36
N VAL A 279 18.48 -7.69 -46.30
CA VAL A 279 18.63 -7.07 -44.96
C VAL A 279 19.96 -7.46 -44.33
N LEU A 280 20.38 -8.72 -44.52
CA LEU A 280 21.66 -9.22 -44.03
C LEU A 280 22.83 -8.52 -44.75
N GLY A 281 22.76 -8.39 -46.08
CA GLY A 281 23.78 -7.68 -46.86
C GLY A 281 23.93 -6.21 -46.47
N PHE A 282 22.81 -5.50 -46.25
CA PHE A 282 22.86 -4.13 -45.74
C PHE A 282 23.51 -4.05 -44.35
N ALA A 283 23.17 -4.99 -43.45
CA ALA A 283 23.73 -5.01 -42.11
C ALA A 283 25.26 -5.23 -42.11
N GLU A 284 25.77 -6.06 -43.02
CA GLU A 284 27.20 -6.29 -43.21
C GLU A 284 27.91 -5.07 -43.80
N GLU A 285 27.37 -4.50 -44.88
CA GLU A 285 27.93 -3.31 -45.56
C GLU A 285 28.01 -2.12 -44.61
N TYR A 286 26.98 -1.91 -43.79
CA TYR A 286 26.88 -0.82 -42.82
C TYR A 286 27.05 -1.28 -41.36
N SER A 287 27.95 -2.22 -41.11
CA SER A 287 28.16 -2.86 -39.79
C SER A 287 28.22 -1.89 -38.59
N ARG A 288 28.93 -0.77 -38.72
CA ARG A 288 29.04 0.24 -37.65
C ARG A 288 27.72 0.96 -37.38
N LEU A 289 27.00 1.35 -38.42
CA LEU A 289 25.69 1.99 -38.30
C LEU A 289 24.68 1.02 -37.68
N THR A 290 24.65 -0.22 -38.17
CA THR A 290 23.78 -1.29 -37.64
C THR A 290 24.06 -1.57 -36.17
N SER A 291 25.34 -1.65 -35.79
CA SER A 291 25.75 -1.83 -34.38
C SER A 291 25.31 -0.64 -33.51
N GLY A 292 25.42 0.59 -34.01
CA GLY A 292 24.97 1.80 -33.32
C GLY A 292 23.46 1.81 -33.10
N LEU A 293 22.68 1.44 -34.14
CA LEU A 293 21.23 1.32 -34.04
C LEU A 293 20.82 0.22 -33.04
N LEU A 294 21.45 -0.95 -33.08
CA LEU A 294 21.17 -2.03 -32.13
C LEU A 294 21.49 -1.63 -30.69
N ALA A 295 22.60 -0.92 -30.46
CA ALA A 295 22.94 -0.38 -29.15
C ALA A 295 21.91 0.65 -28.65
N ALA A 296 21.45 1.55 -29.52
CA ALA A 296 20.41 2.52 -29.20
C ALA A 296 19.05 1.86 -28.90
N VAL A 297 18.67 0.85 -29.69
CA VAL A 297 17.47 0.03 -29.46
C VAL A 297 17.58 -0.70 -28.12
N ASN A 298 18.73 -1.29 -27.81
CA ASN A 298 18.99 -1.96 -26.54
C ASN A 298 18.89 -0.99 -25.35
N PHE A 299 19.46 0.22 -25.44
CA PHE A 299 19.27 1.27 -24.44
C PHE A 299 17.79 1.58 -24.20
N TYR A 300 17.05 1.80 -25.29
CA TYR A 300 15.61 2.07 -25.24
C TYR A 300 14.83 0.91 -24.61
N LEU A 301 15.15 -0.33 -25.00
CA LEU A 301 14.50 -1.53 -24.47
C LEU A 301 14.80 -1.74 -22.99
N MET A 302 16.01 -1.49 -22.50
CA MET A 302 16.31 -1.57 -21.05
C MET A 302 15.44 -0.61 -20.24
N ALA A 303 15.29 0.63 -20.70
CA ALA A 303 14.44 1.63 -20.06
C ALA A 303 12.94 1.25 -20.15
N ARG A 304 12.47 0.84 -21.32
CA ARG A 304 11.06 0.54 -21.57
C ARG A 304 10.60 -0.77 -20.92
N LEU A 305 11.42 -1.81 -21.02
CA LEU A 305 11.13 -3.13 -20.48
C LEU A 305 11.30 -3.21 -18.97
N TRP A 306 11.92 -2.20 -18.32
CA TRP A 306 11.91 -2.10 -16.87
C TRP A 306 10.48 -2.04 -16.32
N ARG A 307 9.69 -1.05 -16.75
CA ARG A 307 8.29 -0.92 -16.31
C ARG A 307 7.45 -2.13 -16.76
N PHE A 308 7.72 -2.64 -17.97
CA PHE A 308 7.03 -3.81 -18.50
C PHE A 308 7.24 -5.05 -17.63
N SER A 309 8.50 -5.35 -17.26
CA SER A 309 8.86 -6.50 -16.43
C SER A 309 8.34 -6.36 -14.99
N LEU A 310 8.30 -5.14 -14.45
CA LEU A 310 7.68 -4.89 -13.15
C LEU A 310 6.19 -5.19 -13.16
N TYR A 311 5.46 -4.65 -14.15
CA TYR A 311 4.02 -4.82 -14.25
C TYR A 311 3.65 -6.27 -14.59
N HIS A 312 4.03 -6.76 -15.77
CA HIS A 312 3.67 -8.10 -16.23
C HIS A 312 4.33 -9.21 -15.41
N GLY A 313 5.54 -8.98 -14.88
CA GLY A 313 6.18 -9.92 -13.96
C GLY A 313 5.52 -9.98 -12.58
N SER A 314 4.86 -8.90 -12.13
CA SER A 314 4.04 -8.95 -10.91
C SER A 314 2.73 -9.71 -11.14
N GLU A 315 2.09 -9.50 -12.29
CA GLU A 315 0.88 -10.23 -12.68
C GLU A 315 1.17 -11.73 -12.87
N PHE A 316 2.24 -12.06 -13.61
CA PHE A 316 2.64 -13.43 -13.85
C PHE A 316 2.96 -14.16 -12.55
N ARG A 317 3.73 -13.55 -11.63
CA ARG A 317 3.99 -14.13 -10.30
C ARG A 317 2.72 -14.29 -9.49
N SER A 318 1.82 -13.32 -9.52
CA SER A 318 0.55 -13.40 -8.79
C SER A 318 -0.31 -14.54 -9.32
N ALA A 319 -0.38 -14.72 -10.63
CA ALA A 319 -1.09 -15.84 -11.26
C ALA A 319 -0.42 -17.19 -10.97
N ALA A 320 0.92 -17.25 -10.98
CA ALA A 320 1.68 -18.45 -10.63
C ALA A 320 1.46 -18.86 -9.17
N TYR A 321 1.52 -17.91 -8.23
CA TYR A 321 1.19 -18.16 -6.82
C TYR A 321 -0.28 -18.56 -6.65
N TRP A 322 -1.19 -17.92 -7.38
CA TRP A 322 -2.59 -18.30 -7.36
C TRP A 322 -2.76 -19.76 -7.80
N LEU A 323 -2.15 -20.18 -8.92
CA LEU A 323 -2.21 -21.56 -9.41
C LEU A 323 -1.58 -22.54 -8.42
N TYR A 324 -0.42 -22.20 -7.86
CA TYR A 324 0.24 -23.02 -6.84
C TYR A 324 -0.65 -23.21 -5.60
N ASP A 325 -1.24 -22.13 -5.10
CA ASP A 325 -2.14 -22.17 -3.95
C ASP A 325 -3.42 -22.96 -4.27
N SER A 326 -4.00 -22.80 -5.46
CA SER A 326 -5.19 -23.55 -5.91
C SER A 326 -4.91 -25.05 -6.01
N LEU A 327 -3.72 -25.43 -6.49
CA LEU A 327 -3.27 -26.83 -6.46
C LEU A 327 -3.10 -27.32 -5.02
N GLY A 328 -2.48 -26.52 -4.15
CA GLY A 328 -2.35 -26.84 -2.72
C GLY A 328 -3.69 -27.02 -2.00
N GLU A 329 -4.72 -26.26 -2.39
CA GLU A 329 -6.09 -26.39 -1.87
C GLU A 329 -6.73 -27.73 -2.27
N LEU A 330 -6.49 -28.23 -3.49
CA LEU A 330 -6.99 -29.55 -3.90
C LEU A 330 -6.45 -30.67 -2.98
N PHE A 331 -5.18 -30.57 -2.59
CA PHE A 331 -4.56 -31.53 -1.65
C PHE A 331 -4.94 -31.29 -0.18
N SER A 332 -5.32 -30.06 0.18
CA SER A 332 -5.60 -29.66 1.57
C SER A 332 -7.08 -29.35 1.83
N SER A 333 -7.99 -29.81 0.97
CA SER A 333 -9.40 -29.40 0.92
C SER A 333 -10.13 -29.53 2.26
N ARG A 334 -9.87 -30.63 3.00
CA ARG A 334 -10.44 -30.83 4.36
C ARG A 334 -9.95 -29.80 5.37
N ALA A 335 -8.64 -29.48 5.36
CA ALA A 335 -8.06 -28.49 6.26
C ALA A 335 -8.55 -27.08 5.92
N VAL A 336 -8.63 -26.75 4.63
CA VAL A 336 -9.16 -25.46 4.15
C VAL A 336 -10.61 -25.26 4.58
N ARG A 337 -11.46 -26.28 4.44
CA ARG A 337 -12.86 -26.21 4.87
C ARG A 337 -12.99 -25.93 6.37
N LYS A 338 -12.25 -26.68 7.21
CA LYS A 338 -12.23 -26.46 8.66
C LYS A 338 -11.76 -25.05 9.02
N LEU A 339 -10.75 -24.55 8.33
CA LEU A 339 -10.24 -23.19 8.54
C LEU A 339 -11.26 -22.11 8.09
N ARG A 340 -12.03 -22.36 7.04
CA ARG A 340 -13.13 -21.48 6.61
C ARG A 340 -14.22 -21.42 7.68
N GLU A 341 -14.62 -22.56 8.24
CA GLU A 341 -15.59 -22.63 9.35
C GLU A 341 -15.11 -21.80 10.55
N GLN A 342 -13.87 -22.01 11.01
CA GLN A 342 -13.27 -21.22 12.10
C GLN A 342 -13.24 -19.73 11.80
N ARG A 343 -12.96 -19.37 10.55
CA ARG A 343 -12.95 -17.97 10.13
C ARG A 343 -14.36 -17.36 10.15
N TYR A 344 -15.39 -18.11 9.75
CA TYR A 344 -16.78 -17.65 9.86
C TYR A 344 -17.22 -17.47 11.30
N GLU A 345 -16.85 -18.39 12.19
CA GLU A 345 -17.11 -18.23 13.63
C GLU A 345 -16.47 -16.95 14.21
N ILE A 346 -15.26 -16.60 13.75
CA ILE A 346 -14.62 -15.33 14.12
C ILE A 346 -15.39 -14.13 13.56
N ILE A 347 -15.78 -14.18 12.28
CA ILE A 347 -16.53 -13.10 11.64
C ILE A 347 -17.89 -12.90 12.33
N ASP A 348 -18.60 -13.97 12.65
CA ASP A 348 -19.88 -13.89 13.34
C ASP A 348 -19.70 -13.34 14.77
N ALA A 349 -18.65 -13.76 15.49
CA ALA A 349 -18.32 -13.17 16.80
C ALA A 349 -18.02 -11.67 16.71
N LEU A 350 -17.37 -11.22 15.62
CA LEU A 350 -17.14 -9.80 15.35
C LEU A 350 -18.43 -9.07 14.99
N ASP A 351 -19.31 -9.66 14.18
CA ASP A 351 -20.62 -9.09 13.85
C ASP A 351 -21.46 -8.88 15.13
N PHE A 352 -21.46 -9.84 16.06
CA PHE A 352 -22.13 -9.70 17.35
C PHE A 352 -21.52 -8.59 18.21
N LEU A 353 -20.19 -8.51 18.29
CA LEU A 353 -19.52 -7.44 19.01
C LEU A 353 -19.83 -6.06 18.42
N ILE A 354 -19.89 -5.95 17.09
CA ILE A 354 -20.27 -4.71 16.43
C ILE A 354 -21.72 -4.36 16.77
N GLY A 355 -22.65 -5.30 16.66
CA GLY A 355 -24.07 -5.05 16.93
C GLY A 355 -24.39 -4.64 18.37
N ASP A 356 -23.63 -5.14 19.35
CA ASP A 356 -23.90 -4.88 20.76
C ASP A 356 -23.20 -3.60 21.30
N TYR A 357 -22.13 -3.14 20.65
CA TYR A 357 -21.26 -2.07 21.17
C TYR A 357 -21.04 -0.88 20.23
N TYR A 358 -21.70 -0.84 19.06
CA TYR A 358 -21.71 0.31 18.14
C TYR A 358 -23.14 0.79 17.91
#